data_AF-A0A1G8K582-F1
#
_entry.id   AF-A0A1G8K582-F1
#
_cell.length_a   1.000
_cell.length_b   1.000
_cell.length_c   1.000
_cell.angle_alpha   90.00
_cell.angle_beta   90.00
_cell.angle_gamma   90.00
#
_symmetry.space_group_name_H-M   'P 1'
#
loop_
_entity.id
_entity.type
_entity.pdbx_description
1 polymer ?
#
loop_
_entity_poly.entity_id
_entity_poly.type
_entity_poly.pdbx_seq_one_letter_code
_entity_poly.pdbx_strand_id
1 'polypeptide(L)'
;MKLKRILAVAMATTMVLGMSMTALAADGDATGNGSSEGNGTSEGHVEQKHMNVVLPTNVENVFAYTIDPERLIQTTKGGKYDDGTVFPEAENDKGVYFLVGEKTYANTSKELQVINKSSADVKVSLTVKTVANAGSTDIALADAALDGSEEDPTLYLAATIGEGENKATQILSGTPQTIDRKLEGTPSNYEIIVGENASHEKEYQYKQKTSGLATWKALKFSVSGAVTEGLAIDDDTTAPKINVTWSFAEPTSTDTNLSTDGVGTYSEIPATSSAGAITVPSTGGATVAITVGEDGAVPTSLTNTWYSGNMLEMTNGYGAAYDESTNVITFESGITTHLKDSSDQYHADAVGATYTITFTPEEGEPYTQQLTIAE
;
A
#
# COMPACT_ATOMS: atom_id res chain seq x y z
N MET A 1 8.94 52.68 -5.80
CA MET A 1 7.59 52.37 -5.29
C MET A 1 6.67 52.23 -6.49
N LYS A 2 6.41 51.00 -6.95
CA LYS A 2 5.17 50.23 -6.71
C LYS A 2 3.89 51.03 -7.07
N LEU A 3 3.25 50.68 -8.19
CA LEU A 3 1.92 50.05 -8.20
C LEU A 3 1.60 49.52 -9.60
N LYS A 4 1.48 48.19 -9.71
CA LYS A 4 0.84 47.47 -10.81
C LYS A 4 -0.67 47.53 -10.58
N ARG A 5 -1.47 47.90 -11.59
CA ARG A 5 -2.91 47.53 -11.69
C ARG A 5 -3.28 47.36 -13.15
N ILE A 6 -3.28 46.10 -13.58
CA ILE A 6 -3.89 45.59 -14.81
C ILE A 6 -5.30 45.10 -14.44
N LEU A 7 -6.20 45.17 -15.42
CA LEU A 7 -7.51 44.52 -15.52
C LEU A 7 -8.70 45.19 -14.82
N ALA A 8 -9.50 45.89 -15.64
CA ALA A 8 -10.90 46.18 -15.35
C ALA A 8 -11.76 45.08 -15.98
N VAL A 9 -12.47 44.35 -15.12
CA VAL A 9 -13.47 43.34 -15.45
C VAL A 9 -14.78 44.06 -15.79
N ALA A 10 -15.27 43.89 -17.02
CA ALA A 10 -16.61 44.33 -17.41
C ALA A 10 -17.55 43.11 -17.41
N MET A 11 -18.31 42.96 -16.34
CA MET A 11 -19.43 42.03 -16.25
C MET A 11 -20.60 42.58 -17.08
N ALA A 12 -20.89 41.97 -18.23
CA ALA A 12 -22.13 42.21 -18.97
C ALA A 12 -22.88 40.88 -19.11
N THR A 13 -23.74 40.62 -18.14
CA THR A 13 -24.75 39.56 -18.16
C THR A 13 -25.83 39.95 -19.18
N THR A 14 -25.83 39.37 -20.37
CA THR A 14 -27.00 39.44 -21.26
C THR A 14 -27.55 38.05 -21.48
N MET A 15 -28.60 37.74 -20.70
CA MET A 15 -29.49 36.61 -20.95
C MET A 15 -30.18 36.81 -22.31
N VAL A 16 -29.94 35.90 -23.25
CA VAL A 16 -30.75 35.79 -24.47
C VAL A 16 -32.03 35.05 -24.11
N LEU A 17 -33.09 35.80 -23.86
CA LEU A 17 -34.46 35.31 -23.92
C LEU A 17 -35.28 36.24 -24.83
N GLY A 18 -35.57 35.71 -26.02
CA GLY A 18 -36.69 35.99 -26.90
C GLY A 18 -37.07 37.43 -27.18
N MET A 19 -36.92 37.87 -28.44
CA MET A 19 -38.03 38.37 -29.26
C MET A 19 -37.73 38.11 -30.74
N SER A 20 -38.68 37.50 -31.42
CA SER A 20 -38.79 37.49 -32.88
C SER A 20 -38.81 38.93 -33.39
N MET A 21 -37.65 39.45 -33.80
CA MET A 21 -37.59 40.66 -34.62
C MET A 21 -37.65 40.24 -36.08
N THR A 22 -38.83 40.37 -36.68
CA THR A 22 -38.94 40.52 -38.12
C THR A 22 -38.19 41.78 -38.48
N ALA A 23 -37.01 41.64 -39.09
CA ALA A 23 -36.28 42.78 -39.63
C ALA A 23 -37.06 43.34 -40.82
N LEU A 24 -37.75 44.47 -40.66
CA LEU A 24 -38.19 45.26 -41.80
C LEU A 24 -36.93 45.89 -42.39
N ALA A 25 -36.51 45.41 -43.56
CA ALA A 25 -35.61 46.17 -44.41
C ALA A 25 -36.27 47.52 -44.73
N ALA A 26 -35.57 48.63 -44.51
CA ALA A 26 -36.03 49.93 -44.96
C ALA A 26 -36.01 49.93 -46.51
N ASP A 27 -37.15 50.21 -47.15
CA ASP A 27 -37.19 50.59 -48.56
C ASP A 27 -36.39 51.89 -48.70
N GLY A 28 -35.17 51.79 -49.24
CA GLY A 28 -34.26 52.90 -49.45
C GLY A 28 -33.51 52.75 -50.76
N ASP A 29 -33.39 53.85 -51.50
CA ASP A 29 -32.80 53.93 -52.83
C ASP A 29 -31.36 53.36 -52.88
N ALA A 30 -31.22 52.25 -53.61
CA ALA A 30 -30.06 51.66 -54.29
C ALA A 30 -28.67 51.53 -53.63
N THR A 31 -28.36 52.10 -52.46
CA THR A 31 -27.08 51.82 -51.75
C THR A 31 -27.22 51.92 -50.24
N GLY A 32 -26.99 50.81 -49.54
CA GLY A 32 -26.82 50.76 -48.09
C GLY A 32 -25.61 49.90 -47.72
N ASN A 33 -24.75 50.38 -46.83
CA ASN A 33 -23.65 49.60 -46.27
C ASN A 33 -23.99 49.21 -44.82
N GLY A 34 -23.95 47.92 -44.52
CA GLY A 34 -24.03 47.40 -43.15
C GLY A 34 -22.68 46.86 -42.71
N SER A 35 -22.27 47.17 -41.48
CA SER A 35 -21.13 46.54 -40.82
C SER A 35 -21.56 46.05 -39.44
N SER A 36 -21.18 44.83 -39.10
CA SER A 36 -21.38 44.25 -37.78
C SER A 36 -20.05 43.67 -37.33
N GLU A 37 -19.62 44.01 -36.12
CA GLU A 37 -18.43 43.42 -35.50
C GLU A 37 -18.87 42.48 -34.37
N GLY A 38 -18.10 41.42 -34.16
CA GLY A 38 -18.27 40.48 -33.06
C GLY A 38 -16.90 40.13 -32.49
N ASN A 39 -16.83 40.01 -31.17
CA ASN A 39 -15.61 39.58 -30.48
C ASN A 39 -15.71 38.10 -30.13
N GLY A 40 -14.61 37.35 -30.34
CA GLY A 40 -14.45 36.01 -29.78
C GLY A 40 -13.76 36.08 -28.41
N THR A 41 -14.14 35.19 -27.49
CA THR A 41 -13.48 34.99 -26.19
C THR A 41 -12.98 33.55 -26.08
N SER A 42 -11.94 33.33 -25.26
CA SER A 42 -11.46 31.99 -24.90
C SER A 42 -12.17 31.52 -23.62
N GLU A 43 -12.55 30.25 -23.59
CA GLU A 43 -13.14 29.58 -22.40
C GLU A 43 -12.13 29.36 -21.26
N GLY A 44 -10.83 29.60 -21.50
CA GLY A 44 -9.76 29.43 -20.51
C GLY A 44 -8.94 28.14 -20.67
N HIS A 45 -8.06 27.88 -19.70
CA HIS A 45 -7.18 26.71 -19.62
C HIS A 45 -7.31 26.07 -18.23
N VAL A 46 -7.21 24.74 -18.18
CA VAL A 46 -7.06 24.00 -16.92
C VAL A 46 -5.82 23.12 -17.03
N GLU A 47 -4.93 23.23 -16.04
CA GLU A 47 -3.73 22.40 -16.00
C GLU A 47 -4.10 20.95 -15.65
N GLN A 48 -3.79 20.01 -16.54
CA GLN A 48 -4.15 18.59 -16.40
C GLN A 48 -3.02 17.76 -15.76
N LYS A 49 -2.24 18.40 -14.90
CA LYS A 49 -1.16 17.79 -14.15
C LYS A 49 -1.44 17.86 -12.67
N HIS A 50 -1.59 16.69 -12.06
CA HIS A 50 -1.77 16.53 -10.63
C HIS A 50 -0.74 15.54 -10.11
N MET A 51 0.09 15.97 -9.16
CA MET A 51 1.14 15.15 -8.56
C MET A 51 0.69 14.67 -7.18
N ASN A 52 0.63 13.35 -7.01
CA ASN A 52 0.28 12.69 -5.76
C ASN A 52 1.03 11.35 -5.67
N VAL A 53 1.95 11.23 -4.73
CA VAL A 53 2.74 10.01 -4.51
C VAL A 53 2.59 9.59 -3.07
N VAL A 54 2.25 8.32 -2.85
CA VAL A 54 2.18 7.72 -1.52
C VAL A 54 3.51 7.04 -1.23
N LEU A 55 4.12 7.43 -0.11
CA LEU A 55 5.37 6.85 0.39
C LEU A 55 5.08 5.96 1.61
N PRO A 56 5.91 4.93 1.86
CA PRO A 56 5.80 4.13 3.09
C PRO A 56 5.95 5.00 4.35
N THR A 57 5.04 4.84 5.32
CA THR A 57 5.04 5.59 6.59
C THR A 57 5.37 4.73 7.82
N ASN A 58 5.00 3.44 7.81
CA ASN A 58 5.27 2.50 8.91
C ASN A 58 6.60 1.76 8.71
N VAL A 59 7.71 2.50 8.75
CA VAL A 59 9.02 1.97 8.31
C VAL A 59 9.97 1.65 9.46
N GLU A 60 9.54 1.90 10.70
CA GLU A 60 10.35 1.55 11.87
C GLU A 60 10.55 0.05 11.95
N ASN A 61 11.81 -0.37 12.15
CA ASN A 61 12.23 -1.76 12.34
C ASN A 61 11.91 -2.73 11.20
N VAL A 62 11.35 -2.28 10.07
CA VAL A 62 11.04 -3.15 8.90
C VAL A 62 12.29 -3.89 8.40
N PHE A 63 13.44 -3.22 8.42
CA PHE A 63 14.73 -3.78 8.02
C PHE A 63 15.62 -4.15 9.21
N ALA A 64 15.08 -4.17 10.44
CA ALA A 64 15.81 -4.71 11.58
C ALA A 64 15.84 -6.24 11.45
N TYR A 65 16.98 -6.83 11.79
CA TYR A 65 17.17 -8.27 11.63
C TYR A 65 18.09 -8.85 12.71
N THR A 66 17.99 -10.15 12.90
CA THR A 66 18.89 -10.97 13.73
C THR A 66 19.63 -11.97 12.84
N ILE A 67 20.88 -12.29 13.18
CA ILE A 67 21.65 -13.35 12.52
C ILE A 67 21.84 -14.53 13.48
N ASP A 68 21.87 -15.75 12.95
CA ASP A 68 22.14 -16.99 13.68
C ASP A 68 23.00 -17.96 12.85
N PRO A 69 24.30 -17.69 12.70
CA PRO A 69 25.21 -18.56 11.93
C PRO A 69 25.26 -19.98 12.48
N GLU A 70 25.20 -20.14 13.80
CA GLU A 70 25.28 -21.41 14.51
C GLU A 70 23.96 -22.20 14.56
N ARG A 71 22.86 -21.64 14.02
CA ARG A 71 21.53 -22.27 13.99
C ARG A 71 20.99 -22.63 15.37
N LEU A 72 21.28 -21.80 16.38
CA LEU A 72 20.81 -21.97 17.75
C LEU A 72 19.29 -21.90 17.84
N ILE A 73 18.64 -21.03 17.04
CA ILE A 73 17.18 -20.88 17.01
C ILE A 73 16.53 -22.17 16.52
N GLN A 74 17.03 -22.76 15.43
CA GLN A 74 16.51 -24.04 14.92
C GLN A 74 16.78 -25.19 15.91
N THR A 75 18.00 -25.27 16.43
CA THR A 75 18.41 -26.33 17.38
C THR A 75 17.57 -26.33 18.66
N THR A 76 17.22 -25.14 19.14
CA THR A 76 16.42 -24.96 20.37
C THR A 76 14.93 -24.82 20.11
N LYS A 77 14.48 -24.90 18.86
CA LYS A 77 13.09 -24.60 18.45
C LYS A 77 12.60 -23.25 18.97
N GLY A 78 13.45 -22.23 18.90
CA GLY A 78 13.14 -20.87 19.33
C GLY A 78 13.08 -20.66 20.84
N GLY A 79 13.63 -21.56 21.67
CA GLY A 79 13.46 -21.54 23.13
C GLY A 79 13.97 -20.29 23.89
N LYS A 80 14.66 -19.36 23.22
CA LYS A 80 15.01 -18.02 23.76
C LYS A 80 13.87 -17.01 23.65
N TYR A 81 12.93 -17.23 22.74
CA TYR A 81 11.86 -16.30 22.39
C TYR A 81 10.56 -16.70 23.09
N ASP A 82 9.62 -15.76 23.15
CA ASP A 82 8.31 -16.00 23.75
C ASP A 82 7.56 -17.13 23.03
N ASP A 83 6.70 -17.82 23.78
CA ASP A 83 5.80 -18.82 23.22
C ASP A 83 4.98 -18.24 22.06
N GLY A 84 4.81 -19.06 21.01
CA GLY A 84 4.13 -18.69 19.77
C GLY A 84 4.99 -17.94 18.76
N THR A 85 6.29 -17.74 19.03
CA THR A 85 7.21 -17.19 18.03
C THR A 85 7.45 -18.17 16.89
N VAL A 86 7.26 -17.72 15.65
CA VAL A 86 7.39 -18.53 14.43
C VAL A 86 8.64 -18.10 13.67
N PHE A 87 9.47 -19.07 13.32
CA PHE A 87 10.65 -18.90 12.47
C PHE A 87 10.47 -19.72 11.18
N PRO A 88 11.25 -19.43 10.12
CA PRO A 88 11.29 -20.28 8.93
C PRO A 88 11.56 -21.74 9.26
N GLU A 89 10.91 -22.65 8.56
CA GLU A 89 11.19 -24.09 8.63
C GLU A 89 12.65 -24.37 8.26
N ALA A 90 13.26 -25.37 8.89
CA ALA A 90 14.70 -25.66 8.78
C ALA A 90 15.19 -25.79 7.33
N GLU A 91 14.39 -26.40 6.45
CA GLU A 91 14.71 -26.57 5.02
C GLU A 91 14.76 -25.25 4.22
N ASN A 92 14.14 -24.19 4.74
CA ASN A 92 14.08 -22.87 4.12
C ASN A 92 14.82 -21.81 4.95
N ASP A 93 15.41 -22.17 6.09
CA ASP A 93 16.03 -21.25 7.01
C ASP A 93 17.42 -20.79 6.53
N LYS A 94 17.63 -19.48 6.43
CA LYS A 94 18.89 -18.87 5.99
C LYS A 94 19.66 -18.19 7.12
N GLY A 95 19.17 -18.28 8.36
CA GLY A 95 19.88 -17.80 9.56
C GLY A 95 19.86 -16.28 9.68
N VAL A 96 19.02 -15.60 8.90
CA VAL A 96 18.78 -14.17 9.00
C VAL A 96 17.28 -13.96 9.17
N TYR A 97 16.87 -13.22 10.19
CA TYR A 97 15.46 -13.14 10.58
C TYR A 97 15.00 -11.69 10.66
N PHE A 98 14.06 -11.32 9.79
CA PHE A 98 13.30 -10.08 9.84
C PHE A 98 11.95 -10.34 10.48
N LEU A 99 11.48 -9.41 11.32
CA LEU A 99 10.15 -9.49 11.91
C LEU A 99 9.09 -9.07 10.87
N VAL A 100 8.28 -10.02 10.42
CA VAL A 100 7.23 -9.83 9.40
C VAL A 100 5.80 -9.92 9.93
N GLY A 101 5.64 -10.31 11.19
CA GLY A 101 4.38 -10.26 11.93
C GLY A 101 4.63 -9.76 13.35
N GLU A 102 3.70 -9.96 14.27
CA GLU A 102 3.93 -9.61 15.69
C GLU A 102 5.00 -10.51 16.33
N LYS A 103 5.00 -11.81 15.98
CA LYS A 103 5.96 -12.82 16.46
C LYS A 103 6.42 -13.76 15.34
N THR A 104 6.30 -13.32 14.09
CA THR A 104 6.63 -14.13 12.92
C THR A 104 7.85 -13.58 12.23
N TYR A 105 8.85 -14.43 12.06
CA TYR A 105 10.11 -14.09 11.42
C TYR A 105 10.22 -14.75 10.04
N ALA A 106 10.88 -14.06 9.12
CA ALA A 106 11.20 -14.57 7.79
C ALA A 106 12.61 -14.17 7.36
N ASN A 107 13.17 -14.89 6.38
CA ASN A 107 14.47 -14.54 5.77
C ASN A 107 14.41 -13.31 4.85
N THR A 108 13.22 -12.75 4.67
CA THR A 108 12.96 -11.54 3.87
C THR A 108 12.11 -10.59 4.69
N SER A 109 12.44 -9.31 4.66
CA SER A 109 11.68 -8.25 5.32
C SER A 109 10.26 -8.15 4.78
N LYS A 110 9.40 -7.41 5.50
CA LYS A 110 8.16 -6.93 4.91
C LYS A 110 8.47 -6.17 3.63
N GLU A 111 7.59 -6.33 2.65
CA GLU A 111 7.63 -5.55 1.42
C GLU A 111 7.06 -4.16 1.69
N LEU A 112 7.76 -3.14 1.20
CA LEU A 112 7.29 -1.76 1.18
C LEU A 112 7.01 -1.33 -0.25
N GLN A 113 6.16 -0.33 -0.43
CA GLN A 113 5.77 0.15 -1.75
C GLN A 113 5.68 1.67 -1.85
N VAL A 114 6.15 2.21 -2.98
CA VAL A 114 5.92 3.61 -3.39
C VAL A 114 4.86 3.61 -4.49
N ILE A 115 3.79 4.40 -4.33
CA ILE A 115 2.63 4.37 -5.23
C ILE A 115 2.50 5.71 -5.95
N ASN A 116 2.39 5.68 -7.27
CA ASN A 116 2.07 6.88 -8.05
C ASN A 116 0.55 7.01 -8.22
N LYS A 117 -0.08 7.88 -7.43
CA LYS A 117 -1.48 8.31 -7.59
C LYS A 117 -1.62 9.55 -8.50
N SER A 118 -0.54 10.00 -9.14
CA SER A 118 -0.53 11.21 -9.98
C SER A 118 -1.22 10.99 -11.34
N SER A 119 -1.62 12.09 -11.98
CA SER A 119 -1.99 12.07 -13.41
C SER A 119 -0.76 12.08 -14.34
N ALA A 120 0.44 12.30 -13.79
CA ALA A 120 1.68 12.40 -14.53
C ALA A 120 2.74 11.42 -14.01
N ASP A 121 3.75 11.19 -14.83
CA ASP A 121 4.85 10.28 -14.52
C ASP A 121 5.72 10.81 -13.38
N VAL A 122 6.21 9.91 -12.53
CA VAL A 122 7.15 10.21 -11.45
C VAL A 122 8.42 9.39 -11.58
N LYS A 123 9.55 10.02 -11.26
CA LYS A 123 10.82 9.35 -11.02
C LYS A 123 10.88 8.98 -9.55
N VAL A 124 11.06 7.70 -9.24
CA VAL A 124 11.34 7.20 -7.90
C VAL A 124 12.78 6.73 -7.84
N SER A 125 13.52 7.22 -6.84
CA SER A 125 14.90 6.85 -6.57
C SER A 125 14.97 6.09 -5.26
N LEU A 126 15.48 4.86 -5.28
CA LEU A 126 15.68 4.02 -4.11
C LEU A 126 17.18 3.80 -3.92
N THR A 127 17.71 4.18 -2.76
CA THR A 127 19.12 4.00 -2.41
C THR A 127 19.27 3.07 -1.23
N VAL A 128 20.09 2.03 -1.39
CA VAL A 128 20.36 1.01 -0.37
C VAL A 128 21.85 0.97 -0.02
N LYS A 129 22.16 0.74 1.26
CA LYS A 129 23.51 0.46 1.78
C LYS A 129 23.46 -0.23 3.14
N THR A 130 24.59 -0.77 3.56
CA THR A 130 24.86 -1.09 4.96
C THR A 130 25.62 0.04 5.65
N VAL A 131 25.44 0.14 6.97
CA VAL A 131 26.14 1.07 7.84
C VAL A 131 26.73 0.27 8.98
N ALA A 132 28.06 0.23 9.05
CA ALA A 132 28.76 -0.52 10.09
C ALA A 132 28.38 -0.02 11.49
N ASN A 133 28.32 -0.94 12.46
CA ASN A 133 28.21 -0.58 13.86
C ASN A 133 29.50 0.04 14.38
N ALA A 134 29.35 0.89 15.39
CA ALA A 134 30.49 1.44 16.10
C ALA A 134 31.23 0.31 16.83
N GLY A 135 32.53 0.15 16.56
CA GLY A 135 33.37 -0.90 17.17
C GLY A 135 33.92 -1.93 16.19
N SER A 136 33.41 -1.99 14.96
CA SER A 136 33.92 -2.87 13.88
C SER A 136 33.95 -4.37 14.19
N THR A 137 33.03 -4.86 15.03
CA THR A 137 32.81 -6.30 15.28
C THR A 137 31.73 -6.90 14.37
N ASP A 138 31.39 -6.20 13.28
CA ASP A 138 30.40 -6.67 12.32
C ASP A 138 30.92 -7.90 11.56
N ILE A 139 30.05 -8.90 11.41
CA ILE A 139 30.27 -10.04 10.52
C ILE A 139 30.57 -9.56 9.08
N ALA A 140 31.47 -10.27 8.40
CA ALA A 140 31.86 -9.94 7.03
C ALA A 140 30.67 -10.02 6.07
N LEU A 141 30.59 -9.10 5.11
CA LEU A 141 29.55 -9.09 4.10
C LEU A 141 29.99 -9.87 2.85
N ALA A 142 29.11 -10.70 2.31
CA ALA A 142 29.29 -11.38 1.04
C ALA A 142 29.10 -10.42 -0.14
N ASP A 143 29.83 -10.65 -1.22
CA ASP A 143 29.68 -9.97 -2.51
C ASP A 143 28.81 -10.74 -3.52
N ALA A 144 28.45 -11.99 -3.18
CA ALA A 144 27.56 -12.87 -3.94
C ALA A 144 26.66 -13.67 -2.98
N ALA A 145 25.63 -14.32 -3.54
CA ALA A 145 24.80 -15.23 -2.77
C ALA A 145 25.65 -16.40 -2.24
N LEU A 146 25.44 -16.77 -0.97
CA LEU A 146 26.18 -17.85 -0.34
C LEU A 146 25.87 -19.19 -1.02
N ASP A 147 26.91 -20.00 -1.23
CA ASP A 147 26.80 -21.33 -1.84
C ASP A 147 27.23 -22.48 -0.91
N GLY A 148 27.64 -22.14 0.32
CA GLY A 148 28.07 -23.10 1.34
C GLY A 148 29.55 -23.49 1.24
N SER A 149 30.31 -22.86 0.34
CA SER A 149 31.77 -23.03 0.27
C SER A 149 32.55 -22.09 1.19
N GLU A 150 31.86 -21.16 1.86
CA GLU A 150 32.49 -20.18 2.74
C GLU A 150 33.11 -20.86 3.97
N GLU A 151 34.40 -20.59 4.21
CA GLU A 151 35.14 -21.11 5.37
C GLU A 151 35.02 -20.21 6.60
N ASP A 152 34.73 -18.92 6.41
CA ASP A 152 34.59 -17.90 7.45
C ASP A 152 33.13 -17.44 7.59
N PRO A 153 32.66 -17.08 8.82
CA PRO A 153 31.33 -16.55 9.03
C PRO A 153 31.04 -15.32 8.15
N THR A 154 30.05 -15.46 7.27
CA THR A 154 29.76 -14.44 6.24
C THR A 154 28.25 -14.19 6.11
N LEU A 155 27.88 -12.91 6.00
CA LEU A 155 26.51 -12.43 5.87
C LEU A 155 26.23 -11.90 4.46
N TYR A 156 25.26 -12.48 3.78
CA TYR A 156 24.68 -11.97 2.55
C TYR A 156 23.42 -11.15 2.83
N LEU A 157 23.35 -9.95 2.26
CA LEU A 157 22.15 -9.10 2.27
C LEU A 157 21.88 -8.58 0.87
N ALA A 158 20.64 -8.69 0.40
CA ALA A 158 20.25 -8.17 -0.90
C ALA A 158 18.85 -7.53 -0.89
N ALA A 159 18.75 -6.34 -1.47
CA ALA A 159 17.49 -5.67 -1.74
C ALA A 159 16.90 -6.18 -3.05
N THR A 160 15.64 -6.58 -3.01
CA THR A 160 14.81 -6.81 -4.20
C THR A 160 14.03 -5.54 -4.48
N ILE A 161 14.09 -5.05 -5.72
CA ILE A 161 13.49 -3.78 -6.14
C ILE A 161 12.66 -4.03 -7.40
N GLY A 162 11.35 -3.87 -7.28
CA GLY A 162 10.36 -4.23 -8.27
C GLY A 162 9.89 -5.69 -8.18
N GLU A 163 8.97 -6.06 -9.06
CA GLU A 163 8.34 -7.38 -9.12
C GLU A 163 8.51 -8.06 -10.49
N GLY A 164 8.15 -9.34 -10.57
CA GLY A 164 8.24 -10.13 -11.80
C GLY A 164 9.68 -10.48 -12.23
N GLU A 165 9.83 -10.85 -13.51
CA GLU A 165 11.12 -11.26 -14.10
C GLU A 165 12.12 -10.10 -14.24
N ASN A 166 11.63 -8.86 -14.25
CA ASN A 166 12.44 -7.65 -14.45
C ASN A 166 12.79 -6.92 -13.13
N LYS A 167 12.57 -7.56 -11.98
CA LYS A 167 13.00 -7.04 -10.69
C LYS A 167 14.53 -6.93 -10.63
N ALA A 168 15.02 -5.90 -9.95
CA ALA A 168 16.44 -5.72 -9.71
C ALA A 168 16.82 -6.31 -8.34
N THR A 169 17.93 -7.04 -8.29
CA THR A 169 18.57 -7.46 -7.04
C THR A 169 19.82 -6.60 -6.84
N GLN A 170 19.96 -5.97 -5.67
CA GLN A 170 21.15 -5.21 -5.29
C GLN A 170 21.76 -5.84 -4.04
N ILE A 171 23.01 -6.28 -4.13
CA ILE A 171 23.75 -6.82 -2.99
C ILE A 171 24.22 -5.64 -2.15
N LEU A 172 23.85 -5.63 -0.87
CA LEU A 172 24.13 -4.51 0.00
C LEU A 172 25.60 -4.50 0.42
N SER A 173 26.20 -3.31 0.38
CA SER A 173 27.54 -3.04 0.89
C SER A 173 27.58 -1.66 1.56
N GLY A 174 28.74 -1.29 2.12
CA GLY A 174 28.94 0.05 2.66
C GLY A 174 28.87 1.16 1.60
N THR A 175 28.94 0.80 0.31
CA THR A 175 28.80 1.74 -0.80
C THR A 175 27.33 1.92 -1.16
N PRO A 176 26.79 3.15 -1.20
CA PRO A 176 25.41 3.40 -1.61
C PRO A 176 25.17 3.01 -3.07
N GLN A 177 24.12 2.25 -3.30
CA GLN A 177 23.63 1.91 -4.64
C GLN A 177 22.23 2.51 -4.82
N THR A 178 22.06 3.29 -5.90
CA THR A 178 20.80 3.96 -6.23
C THR A 178 20.20 3.36 -7.48
N ILE A 179 18.90 3.02 -7.41
CA ILE A 179 18.09 2.62 -8.55
C ILE A 179 17.02 3.67 -8.80
N ASP A 180 16.97 4.17 -10.04
CA ASP A 180 15.90 5.03 -10.53
C ASP A 180 14.86 4.22 -11.33
N ARG A 181 13.59 4.51 -11.11
CA ARG A 181 12.44 3.94 -11.84
C ARG A 181 11.44 5.02 -12.24
N LYS A 182 10.83 4.83 -13.40
CA LYS A 182 9.67 5.61 -13.84
C LYS A 182 8.40 4.88 -13.42
N LEU A 183 7.58 5.52 -12.58
CA LEU A 183 6.21 5.08 -12.35
C LEU A 183 5.31 5.97 -13.20
N GLU A 184 4.59 5.35 -14.13
CA GLU A 184 3.69 6.07 -15.02
C GLU A 184 2.53 6.69 -14.23
N GLY A 185 2.10 7.88 -14.66
CA GLY A 185 0.88 8.50 -14.15
C GLY A 185 -0.37 7.83 -14.74
N THR A 186 -1.50 8.00 -14.06
CA THR A 186 -2.79 7.49 -14.54
C THR A 186 -3.77 8.64 -14.81
N PRO A 187 -3.61 9.42 -15.90
CA PRO A 187 -4.48 10.54 -16.21
C PRO A 187 -5.96 10.16 -16.36
N SER A 188 -6.27 8.90 -16.70
CA SER A 188 -7.64 8.38 -16.81
C SER A 188 -8.39 8.37 -15.47
N ASN A 189 -7.68 8.44 -14.34
CA ASN A 189 -8.25 8.53 -13.00
C ASN A 189 -8.70 9.94 -12.63
N TYR A 190 -8.50 10.90 -13.53
CA TYR A 190 -8.86 12.29 -13.32
C TYR A 190 -9.87 12.73 -14.37
N GLU A 191 -10.62 13.78 -14.04
CA GLU A 191 -11.60 14.40 -14.91
C GLU A 191 -11.62 15.92 -14.72
N ILE A 192 -12.12 16.61 -15.75
CA ILE A 192 -12.37 18.05 -15.67
C ILE A 192 -13.81 18.22 -15.21
N ILE A 193 -13.99 18.85 -14.05
CA ILE A 193 -15.30 19.22 -13.52
C ILE A 193 -15.43 20.74 -13.48
N VAL A 194 -16.67 21.24 -13.37
CA VAL A 194 -16.92 22.65 -13.05
C VAL A 194 -17.15 22.74 -11.54
N GLY A 195 -16.22 23.39 -10.84
CA GLY A 195 -16.33 23.68 -9.41
C GLY A 195 -16.53 25.17 -9.15
N GLU A 196 -16.57 25.54 -7.88
CA GLU A 196 -16.50 26.95 -7.44
C GLU A 196 -15.10 27.25 -6.90
N ASN A 197 -14.57 28.43 -7.23
CA ASN A 197 -13.36 28.96 -6.63
C ASN A 197 -13.66 29.59 -5.25
N ALA A 198 -12.64 30.09 -4.56
CA ALA A 198 -12.79 30.73 -3.24
C ALA A 198 -13.69 31.99 -3.25
N SER A 199 -14.03 32.52 -4.43
CA SER A 199 -14.92 33.67 -4.63
C SER A 199 -16.31 33.26 -5.13
N HIS A 200 -16.65 31.96 -5.11
CA HIS A 200 -17.91 31.39 -5.60
C HIS A 200 -18.16 31.56 -7.11
N GLU A 201 -17.09 31.76 -7.90
CA GLU A 201 -17.18 31.78 -9.35
C GLU A 201 -16.93 30.39 -9.91
N LYS A 202 -17.66 30.04 -10.99
CA LYS A 202 -17.50 28.75 -11.67
C LYS A 202 -16.14 28.68 -12.37
N GLU A 203 -15.41 27.61 -12.13
CA GLU A 203 -14.09 27.37 -12.73
C GLU A 203 -13.93 25.89 -13.10
N TYR A 204 -13.19 25.62 -14.19
CA TYR A 204 -12.77 24.26 -14.53
C TYR A 204 -11.70 23.77 -13.56
N GLN A 205 -11.90 22.59 -12.98
CA GLN A 205 -10.99 21.95 -12.04
C GLN A 205 -10.63 20.55 -12.53
N TYR A 206 -9.35 20.20 -12.51
CA TYR A 206 -8.89 18.84 -12.79
C TYR A 206 -8.80 18.06 -11.47
N LYS A 207 -9.69 17.09 -11.27
CA LYS A 207 -9.82 16.33 -10.02
C LYS A 207 -9.76 14.84 -10.26
N GLN A 208 -9.28 14.11 -9.26
CA GLN A 208 -9.37 12.66 -9.23
C GLN A 208 -10.85 12.25 -9.15
N LYS A 209 -11.21 11.23 -9.91
CA LYS A 209 -12.52 10.57 -9.86
C LYS A 209 -12.68 9.87 -8.51
N THR A 210 -13.93 9.67 -8.09
CA THR A 210 -14.25 8.94 -6.86
C THR A 210 -14.61 7.48 -7.10
N SER A 211 -14.82 7.07 -8.36
CA SER A 211 -15.14 5.69 -8.73
C SER A 211 -14.65 5.36 -10.14
N GLY A 212 -14.57 4.07 -10.46
CA GLY A 212 -14.08 3.61 -11.77
C GLY A 212 -12.61 3.94 -12.01
N LEU A 213 -11.80 3.92 -10.94
CA LEU A 213 -10.37 4.18 -11.02
C LEU A 213 -9.66 2.99 -11.71
N ALA A 214 -8.81 3.31 -12.67
CA ALA A 214 -7.82 2.38 -13.16
C ALA A 214 -6.74 2.15 -12.10
N THR A 215 -6.11 0.97 -12.14
CA THR A 215 -5.10 0.56 -11.18
C THR A 215 -3.88 1.50 -11.20
N TRP A 216 -3.45 1.93 -10.03
CA TRP A 216 -2.25 2.75 -9.86
C TRP A 216 -0.97 1.95 -10.10
N LYS A 217 0.15 2.63 -10.34
CA LYS A 217 1.46 1.99 -10.47
C LYS A 217 2.20 2.05 -9.14
N ALA A 218 2.91 0.98 -8.81
CA ALA A 218 3.68 0.87 -7.58
C ALA A 218 5.07 0.30 -7.82
N LEU A 219 6.04 0.76 -7.04
CA LEU A 219 7.36 0.17 -6.94
C LEU A 219 7.50 -0.48 -5.58
N LYS A 220 7.62 -1.80 -5.58
CA LYS A 220 7.78 -2.62 -4.37
C LYS A 220 9.25 -2.88 -4.09
N PHE A 221 9.61 -3.02 -2.82
CA PHE A 221 10.95 -3.40 -2.43
C PHE A 221 10.99 -4.09 -1.07
N SER A 222 11.95 -4.98 -0.90
CA SER A 222 12.20 -5.74 0.33
C SER A 222 13.69 -6.08 0.44
N VAL A 223 14.15 -6.50 1.62
CA VAL A 223 15.52 -6.98 1.82
C VAL A 223 15.48 -8.43 2.27
N SER A 224 16.33 -9.25 1.65
CA SER A 224 16.54 -10.65 2.01
C SER A 224 17.94 -10.84 2.59
N GLY A 225 18.09 -11.83 3.47
CA GLY A 225 19.38 -12.17 4.05
C GLY A 225 19.65 -13.67 4.07
N ALA A 226 20.93 -14.00 4.12
CA ALA A 226 21.43 -15.33 4.43
C ALA A 226 22.76 -15.21 5.18
N VAL A 227 23.03 -16.12 6.10
CA VAL A 227 24.32 -16.20 6.79
C VAL A 227 24.85 -17.63 6.69
N THR A 228 26.16 -17.77 6.71
CA THR A 228 26.84 -19.08 6.68
C THR A 228 26.30 -20.01 7.77
N GLU A 229 26.15 -21.28 7.44
CA GLU A 229 25.55 -22.28 8.32
C GLU A 229 26.60 -23.04 9.13
N GLY A 230 26.38 -23.15 10.44
CA GLY A 230 27.16 -24.02 11.34
C GLY A 230 28.56 -23.51 11.67
N LEU A 231 28.88 -22.27 11.30
CA LEU A 231 30.16 -21.63 11.63
C LEU A 231 30.04 -20.85 12.94
N ALA A 232 31.01 -21.06 13.82
CA ALA A 232 31.08 -20.35 15.10
C ALA A 232 31.41 -18.87 14.90
N ILE A 233 30.82 -18.02 15.73
CA ILE A 233 31.11 -16.58 15.78
C ILE A 233 31.60 -16.17 17.17
N ASP A 234 32.31 -15.05 17.26
CA ASP A 234 32.71 -14.49 18.56
C ASP A 234 31.49 -13.92 19.31
N ASP A 235 31.50 -13.99 20.64
CA ASP A 235 30.40 -13.55 21.52
C ASP A 235 29.99 -12.07 21.32
N ASP A 236 30.90 -11.22 20.82
CA ASP A 236 30.69 -9.80 20.57
C ASP A 236 30.45 -9.46 19.08
N THR A 237 30.27 -10.49 18.24
CA THR A 237 29.94 -10.33 16.81
C THR A 237 28.63 -9.56 16.66
N THR A 238 28.67 -8.50 15.85
CA THR A 238 27.50 -7.70 15.47
C THR A 238 27.18 -7.86 13.98
N ALA A 239 26.10 -7.22 13.52
CA ALA A 239 25.72 -7.20 12.11
C ALA A 239 25.41 -5.76 11.67
N PRO A 240 25.85 -5.32 10.48
CA PRO A 240 25.74 -3.93 10.07
C PRO A 240 24.27 -3.50 9.91
N LYS A 241 23.98 -2.22 10.11
CA LYS A 241 22.61 -1.70 9.93
C LYS A 241 22.26 -1.58 8.46
N ILE A 242 21.04 -1.94 8.08
CA ILE A 242 20.50 -1.66 6.74
C ILE A 242 19.99 -0.22 6.69
N ASN A 243 20.39 0.53 5.67
CA ASN A 243 19.86 1.86 5.39
C ASN A 243 19.25 1.89 3.99
N VAL A 244 17.93 2.03 3.94
CA VAL A 244 17.15 2.21 2.72
C VAL A 244 16.56 3.60 2.73
N THR A 245 16.71 4.34 1.63
CA THR A 245 16.16 5.68 1.45
C THR A 245 15.45 5.76 0.11
N TRP A 246 14.27 6.37 0.06
CA TRP A 246 13.52 6.59 -1.16
C TRP A 246 13.13 8.06 -1.30
N SER A 247 13.03 8.52 -2.54
CA SER A 247 12.56 9.84 -2.89
C SER A 247 11.82 9.80 -4.22
N PHE A 248 10.96 10.78 -4.46
CA PHE A 248 10.33 10.98 -5.75
C PHE A 248 10.58 12.39 -6.28
N ALA A 249 10.59 12.52 -7.61
CA ALA A 249 10.69 13.79 -8.33
C ALA A 249 9.91 13.71 -9.65
N GLU A 250 9.61 14.87 -10.22
CA GLU A 250 9.17 14.92 -11.62
C GLU A 250 10.33 14.53 -12.55
N PRO A 251 10.09 13.70 -13.58
CA PRO A 251 11.10 13.43 -14.60
C PRO A 251 11.52 14.72 -15.31
N THR A 252 12.82 14.87 -15.51
CA THR A 252 13.43 16.03 -16.18
C THR A 252 13.85 15.70 -17.61
N SER A 253 14.19 16.71 -18.41
CA SER A 253 14.70 16.49 -19.78
C SER A 253 16.03 15.72 -19.83
N THR A 254 16.73 15.60 -18.71
CA THR A 254 17.97 14.81 -18.59
C THR A 254 17.72 13.34 -18.23
N ASP A 255 16.49 12.98 -17.84
CA ASP A 255 16.08 11.62 -17.49
C ASP A 255 15.69 10.81 -18.74
N THR A 256 16.61 10.64 -19.69
CA THR A 256 16.28 10.12 -21.03
C THR A 256 16.00 8.62 -21.09
N ASN A 257 16.36 7.85 -20.05
CA ASN A 257 16.29 6.38 -20.03
C ASN A 257 15.74 5.83 -18.69
N LEU A 258 14.76 6.50 -18.06
CA LEU A 258 14.14 5.94 -16.87
C LEU A 258 13.38 4.66 -17.22
N SER A 259 13.82 3.55 -16.64
CA SER A 259 13.20 2.25 -16.85
C SER A 259 11.89 2.11 -16.05
N THR A 260 10.92 1.42 -16.64
CA THR A 260 9.69 0.94 -15.98
C THR A 260 9.83 -0.53 -15.53
N ASP A 261 11.02 -1.12 -15.62
CA ASP A 261 11.28 -2.52 -15.29
C ASP A 261 11.01 -2.81 -13.81
N GLY A 262 10.28 -3.89 -13.57
CA GLY A 262 9.86 -4.30 -12.23
C GLY A 262 8.84 -3.36 -11.59
N VAL A 263 8.34 -2.34 -12.30
CA VAL A 263 7.24 -1.51 -11.81
C VAL A 263 5.95 -2.32 -11.92
N GLY A 264 5.32 -2.49 -10.78
CA GLY A 264 4.11 -3.27 -10.62
C GLY A 264 2.85 -2.43 -10.73
N THR A 265 1.73 -3.13 -10.65
CA THR A 265 0.47 -2.50 -10.29
C THR A 265 0.37 -2.40 -8.77
N TYR A 266 -0.12 -1.27 -8.30
CA TYR A 266 -0.64 -1.20 -6.95
C TYR A 266 -1.74 -2.25 -6.80
N SER A 267 -1.57 -3.10 -5.81
CA SER A 267 -2.60 -4.04 -5.39
C SER A 267 -2.63 -3.94 -3.88
N GLU A 268 -3.81 -3.68 -3.33
CA GLU A 268 -4.09 -3.82 -1.90
C GLU A 268 -4.18 -5.31 -1.59
N ILE A 269 -3.06 -6.01 -1.74
CA ILE A 269 -2.90 -7.31 -1.09
C ILE A 269 -2.47 -6.94 0.32
N PRO A 270 -3.35 -7.02 1.34
CA PRO A 270 -2.91 -6.90 2.71
C PRO A 270 -1.76 -7.88 2.93
N ALA A 271 -0.74 -7.46 3.67
CA ALA A 271 0.30 -8.33 4.17
C ALA A 271 -0.39 -9.54 4.83
N THR A 272 -0.40 -10.67 4.11
CA THR A 272 -0.99 -11.95 4.53
C THR A 272 -2.42 -11.85 5.10
N SER A 273 -3.42 -12.30 4.35
CA SER A 273 -4.61 -12.89 4.95
C SER A 273 -4.19 -14.18 5.67
N SER A 274 -3.46 -14.08 6.79
CA SER A 274 -3.40 -15.19 7.73
C SER A 274 -4.83 -15.39 8.22
N ALA A 275 -5.33 -16.61 8.07
CA ALA A 275 -6.59 -16.98 8.67
C ALA A 275 -6.47 -16.73 10.18
N GLY A 276 -7.13 -15.67 10.66
CA GLY A 276 -7.24 -15.44 12.09
C GLY A 276 -8.03 -16.59 12.69
N ALA A 277 -7.46 -17.29 13.66
CA ALA A 277 -8.16 -18.32 14.38
C ALA A 277 -9.13 -17.67 15.38
N ILE A 278 -10.42 -17.97 15.26
CA ILE A 278 -11.41 -17.53 16.26
C ILE A 278 -11.20 -18.36 17.52
N THR A 279 -10.87 -17.71 18.63
CA THR A 279 -10.79 -18.37 19.93
C THR A 279 -12.17 -18.36 20.58
N VAL A 280 -12.78 -19.54 20.75
CA VAL A 280 -14.10 -19.70 21.37
C VAL A 280 -13.94 -20.13 22.84
N PRO A 281 -14.14 -19.22 23.82
CA PRO A 281 -14.05 -19.59 25.23
C PRO A 281 -15.22 -20.51 25.63
N SER A 282 -15.02 -21.30 26.70
CA SER A 282 -16.02 -22.21 27.26
C SER A 282 -17.24 -21.50 27.85
N THR A 283 -17.11 -20.21 28.18
CA THR A 283 -18.19 -19.31 28.57
C THR A 283 -17.92 -17.90 28.05
N GLY A 284 -18.95 -17.19 27.59
CA GLY A 284 -18.84 -15.81 27.12
C GLY A 284 -18.70 -15.66 25.60
N GLY A 285 -18.31 -14.46 25.16
CA GLY A 285 -18.15 -14.12 23.76
C GLY A 285 -16.79 -14.54 23.18
N ALA A 286 -16.74 -14.89 21.90
CA ALA A 286 -15.48 -15.18 21.21
C ALA A 286 -14.83 -13.89 20.70
N THR A 287 -13.52 -13.87 20.54
CA THR A 287 -12.81 -12.73 19.96
C THR A 287 -11.82 -13.17 18.91
N VAL A 288 -11.58 -12.30 17.94
CA VAL A 288 -10.56 -12.48 16.91
C VAL A 288 -9.93 -11.13 16.61
N ALA A 289 -8.60 -11.05 16.70
CA ALA A 289 -7.87 -9.90 16.21
C ALA A 289 -7.83 -9.97 14.69
N ILE A 290 -8.11 -8.85 14.03
CA ILE A 290 -8.07 -8.72 12.59
C ILE A 290 -7.00 -7.73 12.18
N THR A 291 -6.33 -8.01 11.06
CA THR A 291 -5.36 -7.10 10.49
C THR A 291 -6.10 -6.14 9.58
N VAL A 292 -6.21 -4.88 10.00
CA VAL A 292 -6.72 -3.80 9.16
C VAL A 292 -5.60 -3.33 8.24
N GLY A 293 -5.94 -3.05 6.97
CA GLY A 293 -5.00 -2.46 6.01
C GLY A 293 -4.49 -1.10 6.47
N GLU A 294 -3.36 -0.65 5.91
CA GLU A 294 -2.74 0.66 6.26
C GLU A 294 -3.55 1.89 5.76
N ASP A 295 -4.69 1.66 5.11
CA ASP A 295 -5.56 2.63 4.46
C ASP A 295 -6.77 3.07 5.31
N GLY A 296 -6.90 2.55 6.54
CA GLY A 296 -8.04 2.86 7.41
C GLY A 296 -9.34 2.18 6.98
N ALA A 297 -9.29 1.13 6.16
CA ALA A 297 -10.46 0.36 5.76
C ALA A 297 -11.15 -0.26 6.99
N VAL A 298 -12.40 0.14 7.23
CA VAL A 298 -13.20 -0.47 8.30
C VAL A 298 -13.92 -1.71 7.76
N PRO A 299 -14.09 -2.77 8.59
CA PRO A 299 -14.98 -3.87 8.27
C PRO A 299 -16.39 -3.33 8.04
N THR A 300 -16.94 -3.56 6.84
CA THR A 300 -18.29 -3.10 6.49
C THR A 300 -19.32 -4.22 6.53
N SER A 301 -18.87 -5.47 6.37
CA SER A 301 -19.74 -6.63 6.54
C SER A 301 -18.98 -7.85 7.07
N LEU A 302 -19.72 -8.71 7.76
CA LEU A 302 -19.28 -10.04 8.17
C LEU A 302 -20.28 -11.04 7.62
N THR A 303 -19.80 -12.01 6.85
CA THR A 303 -20.64 -13.08 6.29
C THR A 303 -20.17 -14.43 6.84
N ASN A 304 -21.11 -15.25 7.30
CA ASN A 304 -20.82 -16.57 7.81
C ASN A 304 -21.27 -17.64 6.81
N THR A 305 -20.41 -18.60 6.49
CA THR A 305 -20.76 -19.74 5.66
C THR A 305 -20.65 -21.02 6.48
N TRP A 306 -21.79 -21.64 6.78
CA TRP A 306 -21.84 -22.97 7.39
C TRP A 306 -21.98 -24.04 6.32
N TYR A 307 -21.41 -25.22 6.56
CA TYR A 307 -21.59 -26.38 5.69
C TYR A 307 -22.98 -27.04 5.89
N SER A 308 -24.04 -26.24 5.90
CA SER A 308 -25.41 -26.65 5.56
C SER A 308 -26.33 -25.42 5.46
N GLY A 309 -26.41 -24.82 4.27
CA GLY A 309 -27.43 -23.82 3.95
C GLY A 309 -27.11 -22.41 4.47
N ASN A 310 -26.79 -21.52 3.54
CA ASN A 310 -26.59 -20.09 3.79
C ASN A 310 -27.74 -19.50 4.59
N MET A 311 -27.48 -19.03 5.80
CA MET A 311 -28.17 -17.88 6.37
C MET A 311 -27.28 -17.23 7.42
N LEU A 312 -26.72 -16.06 7.08
CA LEU A 312 -26.60 -14.86 7.92
C LEU A 312 -25.74 -13.84 7.16
N GLU A 313 -26.42 -12.90 6.49
CA GLU A 313 -25.81 -11.67 6.00
C GLU A 313 -25.82 -10.69 7.19
N MET A 314 -24.67 -10.48 7.84
CA MET A 314 -24.60 -9.60 9.00
C MET A 314 -24.19 -8.20 8.53
N THR A 315 -25.19 -7.37 8.24
CA THR A 315 -25.02 -5.92 8.19
C THR A 315 -25.24 -5.40 9.60
N ASN A 316 -24.17 -4.98 10.29
CA ASN A 316 -24.15 -4.31 11.61
C ASN A 316 -25.44 -4.47 12.46
N GLY A 317 -25.48 -5.44 13.38
CA GLY A 317 -26.57 -5.43 14.39
C GLY A 317 -27.05 -6.72 15.03
N TYR A 318 -26.45 -7.90 14.78
CA TYR A 318 -26.81 -9.10 15.55
C TYR A 318 -25.57 -9.87 16.03
N GLY A 319 -25.09 -9.54 17.22
CA GLY A 319 -24.19 -10.41 17.96
C GLY A 319 -22.72 -10.42 17.57
N ALA A 320 -22.25 -9.52 16.71
CA ALA A 320 -20.82 -9.28 16.51
C ALA A 320 -20.54 -7.78 16.55
N ALA A 321 -19.49 -7.37 17.26
CA ALA A 321 -19.06 -5.98 17.40
C ALA A 321 -17.59 -5.85 17.01
N TYR A 322 -17.28 -4.91 16.14
CA TYR A 322 -15.90 -4.54 15.80
C TYR A 322 -15.47 -3.34 16.65
N ASP A 323 -14.29 -3.44 17.27
CA ASP A 323 -13.65 -2.36 18.00
C ASP A 323 -12.52 -1.76 17.15
N GLU A 324 -12.77 -0.57 16.61
CA GLU A 324 -11.83 0.22 15.82
C GLU A 324 -10.53 0.56 16.57
N SER A 325 -10.57 0.64 17.90
CA SER A 325 -9.41 1.04 18.70
C SER A 325 -8.42 -0.11 18.95
N THR A 326 -8.92 -1.33 18.95
CA THR A 326 -8.14 -2.55 19.23
C THR A 326 -8.02 -3.48 18.03
N ASN A 327 -8.73 -3.19 16.94
CA ASN A 327 -8.85 -4.05 15.75
C ASN A 327 -9.34 -5.47 16.09
N VAL A 328 -10.28 -5.58 17.02
CA VAL A 328 -10.84 -6.87 17.48
C VAL A 328 -12.31 -6.97 17.10
N ILE A 329 -12.71 -8.13 16.56
CA ILE A 329 -14.12 -8.50 16.45
C ILE A 329 -14.48 -9.36 17.66
N THR A 330 -15.55 -8.97 18.35
CA THR A 330 -16.15 -9.71 19.46
C THR A 330 -17.47 -10.31 19.01
N PHE A 331 -17.67 -11.61 19.22
CA PHE A 331 -18.92 -12.33 19.01
C PHE A 331 -19.64 -12.48 20.35
N GLU A 332 -20.91 -12.13 20.42
CA GLU A 332 -21.75 -12.30 21.60
C GLU A 332 -21.92 -13.79 21.96
N SER A 333 -22.14 -14.05 23.25
CA SER A 333 -22.22 -15.40 23.81
C SER A 333 -23.31 -16.29 23.19
N GLY A 334 -24.34 -15.69 22.57
CA GLY A 334 -25.39 -16.44 21.88
C GLY A 334 -24.90 -17.14 20.61
N ILE A 335 -23.91 -16.58 19.92
CA ILE A 335 -23.31 -17.17 18.71
C ILE A 335 -22.38 -18.33 19.10
N THR A 336 -21.61 -18.17 20.18
CA THR A 336 -20.67 -19.20 20.65
C THR A 336 -21.37 -20.42 21.23
N THR A 337 -22.56 -20.28 21.84
CA THR A 337 -23.39 -21.41 22.30
C THR A 337 -23.97 -22.28 21.18
N HIS A 338 -23.90 -21.83 19.92
CA HIS A 338 -24.25 -22.67 18.76
C HIS A 338 -23.04 -23.40 18.16
N LEU A 339 -21.82 -23.01 18.55
CA LEU A 339 -20.59 -23.64 18.09
C LEU A 339 -20.17 -24.81 18.99
N LYS A 340 -20.52 -24.73 20.28
CA LYS A 340 -20.20 -25.75 21.28
C LYS A 340 -21.45 -26.25 21.99
N ASP A 341 -21.52 -27.56 22.21
CA ASP A 341 -22.61 -28.18 22.95
C ASP A 341 -22.49 -27.97 24.47
N SER A 342 -23.46 -28.46 25.24
CA SER A 342 -23.46 -28.37 26.71
C SER A 342 -22.31 -29.13 27.39
N SER A 343 -21.50 -29.86 26.64
CA SER A 343 -20.30 -30.57 27.09
C SER A 343 -18.99 -29.90 26.65
N ASP A 344 -19.06 -28.67 26.11
CA ASP A 344 -17.93 -27.87 25.62
C ASP A 344 -17.22 -28.53 24.41
N GLN A 345 -17.91 -29.42 23.70
CA GLN A 345 -17.44 -30.01 22.44
C GLN A 345 -17.99 -29.23 21.26
N TYR A 346 -17.16 -29.02 20.23
CA TYR A 346 -17.63 -28.42 18.98
C TYR A 346 -18.69 -29.32 18.33
N HIS A 347 -19.77 -28.72 17.85
CA HIS A 347 -20.71 -29.47 17.01
C HIS A 347 -20.01 -29.90 15.70
N ALA A 348 -20.35 -31.08 15.18
CA ALA A 348 -19.71 -31.64 13.98
C ALA A 348 -19.88 -30.78 12.72
N ASP A 349 -20.88 -29.91 12.70
CA ASP A 349 -21.18 -28.89 11.68
C ASP A 349 -20.48 -27.54 11.92
N ALA A 350 -19.95 -27.30 13.13
CA ALA A 350 -19.16 -26.12 13.47
C ALA A 350 -17.68 -26.24 13.05
N VAL A 351 -17.16 -27.48 12.97
CA VAL A 351 -15.81 -27.79 12.49
C VAL A 351 -15.75 -27.55 10.97
N GLY A 352 -15.19 -26.40 10.58
CA GLY A 352 -15.11 -25.97 9.18
C GLY A 352 -15.91 -24.70 8.83
N ALA A 353 -16.59 -24.09 9.82
CA ALA A 353 -17.21 -22.78 9.62
C ALA A 353 -16.16 -21.74 9.23
N THR A 354 -16.39 -21.05 8.12
CA THR A 354 -15.55 -19.95 7.62
C THR A 354 -16.32 -18.65 7.71
N TYR A 355 -15.74 -17.67 8.36
CA TYR A 355 -16.28 -16.31 8.40
C TYR A 355 -15.51 -15.46 7.39
N THR A 356 -16.22 -14.82 6.47
CA THR A 356 -15.64 -13.88 5.52
C THR A 356 -15.96 -12.46 5.99
N ILE A 357 -14.93 -11.71 6.35
CA ILE A 357 -15.04 -10.28 6.63
C ILE A 357 -14.83 -9.56 5.31
N THR A 358 -15.68 -8.58 4.99
CA THR A 358 -15.45 -7.65 3.89
C THR A 358 -15.05 -6.30 4.49
N PHE A 359 -13.93 -5.78 4.01
CA PHE A 359 -13.43 -4.45 4.29
C PHE A 359 -13.78 -3.55 3.13
N THR A 360 -14.24 -2.35 3.41
CA THR A 360 -14.41 -1.32 2.39
C THR A 360 -13.49 -0.17 2.73
N PRO A 361 -12.43 0.06 1.94
CA PRO A 361 -11.58 1.22 2.13
C PRO A 361 -12.34 2.51 1.83
N GLU A 362 -11.85 3.62 2.37
CA GLU A 362 -12.36 4.96 2.05
C GLU A 362 -12.17 5.27 0.54
N GLU A 363 -11.12 4.69 -0.07
CA GLU A 363 -10.86 4.69 -1.51
C GLU A 363 -10.34 3.32 -1.94
N GLY A 364 -11.00 2.63 -2.87
CA GLY A 364 -10.53 1.34 -3.40
C GLY A 364 -11.64 0.34 -3.66
N GLU A 365 -11.28 -0.88 -4.10
CA GLU A 365 -12.21 -2.00 -4.19
C GLU A 365 -12.29 -2.72 -2.84
N PRO A 366 -13.47 -3.17 -2.38
CA PRO A 366 -13.58 -3.95 -1.17
C PRO A 366 -12.71 -5.22 -1.22
N TYR A 367 -12.09 -5.56 -0.10
CA TYR A 367 -11.31 -6.80 0.04
C TYR A 367 -11.89 -7.68 1.14
N THR A 368 -11.55 -8.97 1.12
CA THR A 368 -12.08 -9.93 2.11
C THR A 368 -10.98 -10.64 2.89
N GLN A 369 -11.27 -10.95 4.15
CA GLN A 369 -10.45 -11.81 5.01
C GLN A 369 -11.29 -13.01 5.44
N GLN A 370 -10.70 -14.21 5.39
CA GLN A 370 -11.32 -15.41 5.93
C GLN A 370 -10.79 -15.70 7.34
N LEU A 371 -11.71 -16.02 8.25
CA LEU A 371 -11.43 -16.51 9.59
C LEU A 371 -11.98 -17.92 9.72
N THR A 372 -11.23 -18.76 10.42
CA THR A 372 -11.60 -20.15 10.71
C THR A 372 -11.61 -20.36 12.21
N ILE A 373 -12.46 -21.25 12.69
CA ILE A 373 -12.43 -21.69 14.09
C ILE A 373 -11.20 -22.60 14.26
N ALA A 374 -10.33 -22.30 15.24
CA ALA A 374 -9.26 -23.22 15.63
C ALA A 374 -9.83 -24.36 16.47
N GLU A 375 -9.35 -25.57 16.20
CA GLU A 375 -9.63 -26.76 17.03
C GLU A 375 -9.09 -26.62 18.45
#